data_AF-Q7PWP9-F1
#
_entry.id   AF-Q7PWP9-F1
#
_cell.length_a   1.000
_cell.length_b   1.000
_cell.length_c   1.000
_cell.angle_alpha   90.00
_cell.angle_beta   90.00
_cell.angle_gamma   90.00
#
_symmetry.space_group_name_H-M   'P 1'
#
loop_
_entity.id
_entity.type
_entity.pdbx_description
1 polymer ?
#
loop_
_entity_poly.entity_id
_entity_poly.type
_entity_poly.pdbx_seq_one_letter_code
_entity_poly.pdbx_strand_id
1 'polypeptide(L)'
;VDRMILFLPILLSLASLAQGSVFLHRPPLQYTPGNSLDECEQRFPNNQYEPEIVPAVSGGRRAFQGEFPHMAAIGWTRTDAPVDYLCGGSLITWKFVLTAAHCSADLDNIPPDTVRLADTDLASTSDDEFAQQIPIARIIKHPQYRWSRKYYDIAVVELEEYVKPNKVICVACLWREPNVPGDLMDAVGFGALGFGERLSSTLQKIKLQALDETICAKRLPAMRREMPEGLRDDQLCAHSATMDTCEGDSGGPLQTDRTDLLGKTYALIVGVVAFGTPCTNGSTGVYTRVSSYLDWIEEEVKESLSPEVCIEEDYCNRKMNPSVHGKVDKIWERSRVGLLWQEYETDIHQCGGLLVDYQFVITSASCVTSSKGPPRYVALSSDSDRAAIESVTVH
;
A
#
# COMPACT_ATOMS: atom_id res chain seq x y z
N VAL A 1 27.97 32.42 65.65
CA VAL A 1 27.22 32.38 64.37
C VAL A 1 27.75 31.20 63.61
N ASP A 2 27.38 30.03 64.13
CA ASP A 2 27.63 28.74 63.53
C ASP A 2 26.53 28.49 62.50
N ARG A 3 26.91 28.02 61.30
CA ARG A 3 26.15 27.11 60.45
C ARG A 3 26.86 26.95 59.11
N MET A 4 27.79 26.01 59.04
CA MET A 4 28.10 25.26 57.82
C MET A 4 29.08 24.16 58.20
N ILE A 5 28.56 22.96 58.44
CA ILE A 5 29.19 21.64 58.25
C ILE A 5 28.12 20.65 58.72
N LEU A 6 27.45 19.98 57.77
CA LEU A 6 26.82 18.69 57.98
C LEU A 6 26.52 18.08 56.60
N PHE A 7 27.08 16.87 56.42
CA PHE A 7 26.82 15.86 55.37
C PHE A 7 27.56 15.96 54.03
N LEU A 8 28.76 15.38 53.98
CA LEU A 8 28.95 14.15 53.16
C LEU A 8 28.44 12.99 54.04
N PRO A 9 27.54 12.10 53.59
CA PRO A 9 27.78 11.25 52.42
C PRO A 9 26.51 10.95 51.59
N ILE A 10 26.36 11.54 50.41
CA ILE A 10 25.44 11.03 49.38
C ILE A 10 26.15 11.17 48.02
N LEU A 11 27.23 10.42 47.86
CA LEU A 11 27.96 10.30 46.58
C LEU A 11 28.28 8.84 46.27
N LEU A 12 27.36 7.93 46.63
CA LEU A 12 27.50 6.49 46.41
C LEU A 12 26.18 5.77 46.06
N SER A 13 25.17 6.45 45.52
CA SER A 13 23.91 5.79 45.15
C SER A 13 23.22 6.32 43.89
N LEU A 14 23.98 6.85 42.92
CA LEU A 14 23.42 7.23 41.60
C LEU A 14 24.22 6.64 40.42
N ALA A 15 24.84 5.48 40.62
CA ALA A 15 25.43 4.67 39.54
C ALA A 15 24.61 3.40 39.26
N SER A 16 23.30 3.42 39.50
CA SER A 16 22.41 2.28 39.21
C SER A 16 21.04 2.72 38.68
N LEU A 17 21.01 3.76 37.85
CA LEU A 17 19.85 4.06 37.01
C LEU A 17 20.01 3.32 35.67
N ALA A 18 19.63 2.04 35.73
CA ALA A 18 18.99 1.26 34.66
C ALA A 18 19.54 1.42 33.21
N GLN A 19 20.61 0.70 32.89
CA GLN A 19 20.62 -0.03 31.61
C GLN A 19 19.57 -1.14 31.74
N GLY A 20 18.34 -0.87 31.30
CA GLY A 20 17.36 -1.95 31.14
C GLY A 20 17.89 -2.91 30.07
N SER A 21 17.92 -4.21 30.36
CA SER A 21 18.23 -5.22 29.35
C SER A 21 17.20 -5.11 28.23
N VAL A 22 17.66 -4.99 26.99
CA VAL A 22 16.76 -4.86 25.84
C VAL A 22 16.10 -6.20 25.54
N PHE A 23 16.80 -7.30 25.85
CA PHE A 23 16.23 -8.63 25.83
C PHE A 23 15.70 -9.02 27.22
N LEU A 24 14.50 -9.60 27.24
CA LEU A 24 13.83 -10.04 28.47
C LEU A 24 13.72 -11.57 28.47
N HIS A 25 13.95 -12.18 29.64
CA HIS A 25 13.76 -13.63 29.82
C HIS A 25 12.28 -14.06 29.93
N ARG A 26 11.37 -13.09 30.07
CA ARG A 26 9.92 -13.34 30.14
C ARG A 26 9.22 -12.41 29.15
N PRO A 27 8.16 -12.91 28.48
CA PRO A 27 7.40 -12.06 27.58
C PRO A 27 6.73 -10.92 28.34
N PRO A 28 6.47 -9.78 27.68
CA PRO A 28 5.72 -8.67 28.27
C PRO A 28 4.33 -9.10 28.73
N LEU A 29 3.78 -8.39 29.71
CA LEU A 29 2.49 -8.71 30.33
C LEU A 29 1.30 -8.74 29.35
N GLN A 30 1.45 -8.18 28.16
CA GLN A 30 0.43 -8.10 27.11
C GLN A 30 0.57 -9.19 26.04
N TYR A 31 1.59 -10.06 26.14
CA TYR A 31 1.81 -11.13 25.18
C TYR A 31 1.04 -12.40 25.55
N THR A 32 0.29 -12.92 24.59
CA THR A 32 -0.39 -14.21 24.65
C THR A 32 0.35 -15.22 23.76
N PRO A 33 0.86 -16.34 24.30
CA PRO A 33 1.48 -17.38 23.49
C PRO A 33 0.47 -17.98 22.50
N GLY A 34 0.80 -17.98 21.22
CA GLY A 34 0.02 -18.64 20.16
C GLY A 34 0.75 -19.84 19.56
N ASN A 35 0.06 -20.60 18.72
CA ASN A 35 0.58 -21.82 18.08
C ASN A 35 0.91 -21.63 16.58
N SER A 36 0.39 -20.58 15.92
CA SER A 36 0.67 -20.24 14.50
C SER A 36 0.94 -18.75 14.27
N LEU A 37 1.70 -18.41 13.21
CA LEU A 37 1.86 -17.03 12.73
C LEU A 37 0.52 -16.38 12.34
N ASP A 38 -0.51 -17.17 12.03
CA ASP A 38 -1.87 -16.70 11.75
C ASP A 38 -2.51 -15.97 12.95
N GLU A 39 -2.01 -16.23 14.16
CA GLU A 39 -2.49 -15.62 15.40
C GLU A 39 -1.69 -14.35 15.76
N CYS A 40 -0.79 -13.87 14.90
CA CYS A 40 0.11 -12.74 15.19
C CYS A 40 -0.64 -11.51 15.71
N GLU A 41 -1.78 -11.16 15.10
CA GLU A 41 -2.64 -10.04 15.52
C GLU A 41 -3.24 -10.24 16.93
N GLN A 42 -3.46 -11.48 17.36
CA GLN A 42 -4.02 -11.82 18.67
C GLN A 42 -2.94 -11.91 19.77
N ARG A 43 -1.67 -12.15 19.40
CA ARG A 43 -0.52 -12.24 20.32
C ARG A 43 -0.06 -10.87 20.83
N PHE A 44 -0.28 -9.85 20.01
CA PHE A 44 -0.03 -8.46 20.33
C PHE A 44 -1.35 -7.70 20.20
N PRO A 45 -2.22 -7.72 21.23
CA PRO A 45 -3.31 -6.77 21.32
C PRO A 45 -2.67 -5.40 21.56
N ASN A 46 -2.06 -4.82 20.52
CA ASN A 46 -1.81 -3.40 20.49
C ASN A 46 -3.15 -2.78 20.87
N ASN A 47 -3.13 -1.90 21.89
CA ASN A 47 -4.14 -0.87 22.04
C ASN A 47 -4.52 -0.49 20.62
N GLN A 48 -5.77 -0.75 20.25
CA GLN A 48 -6.31 -0.35 18.98
C GLN A 48 -5.92 1.13 18.87
N TYR A 49 -4.88 1.39 18.10
CA TYR A 49 -4.78 2.64 17.39
C TYR A 49 -5.95 2.45 16.44
N GLU A 50 -7.16 2.76 16.93
CA GLU A 50 -8.17 3.30 16.05
C GLU A 50 -7.38 4.43 15.40
N PRO A 51 -6.97 4.28 14.12
CA PRO A 51 -6.35 5.39 13.44
C PRO A 51 -7.35 6.50 13.66
N GLU A 52 -6.91 7.57 14.34
CA GLU A 52 -7.76 8.70 14.67
C GLU A 52 -8.50 8.98 13.37
N ILE A 53 -9.79 8.62 13.31
CA ILE A 53 -10.58 8.78 12.10
C ILE A 53 -10.81 10.27 12.13
N VAL A 54 -9.80 11.01 11.68
CA VAL A 54 -9.91 12.43 11.38
C VAL A 54 -11.13 12.43 10.49
N PRO A 55 -12.25 13.05 10.91
CA PRO A 55 -13.48 12.99 10.16
C PRO A 55 -13.10 13.36 8.74
N ALA A 56 -13.16 12.40 7.81
CA ALA A 56 -12.79 12.71 6.46
C ALA A 56 -13.72 13.86 6.08
N VAL A 57 -13.14 14.99 5.72
CA VAL A 57 -13.91 16.09 5.17
C VAL A 57 -14.71 15.46 4.03
N SER A 58 -16.04 15.62 4.05
CA SER A 58 -16.91 15.05 3.03
C SER A 58 -16.30 15.33 1.65
N GLY A 59 -16.08 14.28 0.84
CA GLY A 59 -15.45 14.38 -0.47
C GLY A 59 -13.99 13.92 -0.59
N GLY A 60 -13.34 13.47 0.49
CA GLY A 60 -11.95 13.00 0.44
C GLY A 60 -10.92 14.10 0.69
N ARG A 61 -9.63 13.78 0.50
CA ARG A 61 -8.51 14.71 0.74
C ARG A 61 -7.72 14.91 -0.54
N ARG A 62 -7.37 16.15 -0.86
CA ARG A 62 -6.48 16.44 -2.00
C ARG A 62 -5.15 15.71 -1.85
N ALA A 63 -4.75 15.00 -2.90
CA ALA A 63 -3.45 14.35 -3.01
C ALA A 63 -2.35 15.35 -3.34
N PHE A 64 -1.12 15.07 -2.89
CA PHE A 64 0.04 15.87 -3.25
C PHE A 64 0.65 15.38 -4.57
N GLN A 65 1.35 16.27 -5.28
CA GLN A 65 2.10 15.91 -6.47
C GLN A 65 3.13 14.82 -6.15
N GLY A 66 3.09 13.71 -6.91
CA GLY A 66 3.96 12.55 -6.70
C GLY A 66 3.57 11.64 -5.54
N GLU A 67 2.45 11.88 -4.86
CA GLU A 67 1.97 10.99 -3.79
C GLU A 67 1.50 9.63 -4.34
N PHE A 68 0.79 9.64 -5.46
CA PHE A 68 0.34 8.44 -6.18
C PHE A 68 0.92 8.44 -7.60
N PRO A 69 2.21 8.13 -7.75
CA PRO A 69 2.96 8.37 -8.98
C PRO A 69 2.61 7.42 -10.14
N HIS A 70 1.84 6.37 -9.87
CA HIS A 70 1.28 5.46 -10.87
C HIS A 70 -0.14 5.86 -11.29
N MET A 71 -0.75 6.87 -10.65
CA MET A 71 -2.12 7.28 -10.95
C MET A 71 -2.22 7.80 -12.39
N ALA A 72 -3.15 7.23 -13.15
CA ALA A 72 -3.41 7.56 -14.54
C ALA A 72 -4.84 8.10 -14.70
N ALA A 73 -5.01 9.23 -15.38
CA ALA A 73 -6.31 9.71 -15.83
C ALA A 73 -6.54 9.29 -17.29
N ILE A 74 -7.63 8.59 -17.56
CA ILE A 74 -8.02 8.08 -18.88
C ILE A 74 -9.06 9.02 -19.47
N GLY A 75 -8.79 9.55 -20.66
CA GLY A 75 -9.52 10.66 -21.25
C GLY A 75 -10.03 10.43 -22.66
N TRP A 76 -11.10 11.17 -22.99
CA TRP A 76 -11.71 11.25 -24.30
C TRP A 76 -11.46 12.65 -24.88
N THR A 77 -10.74 12.73 -25.99
CA THR A 77 -10.59 14.01 -26.69
C THR A 77 -11.92 14.41 -27.34
N ARG A 78 -12.41 15.60 -27.00
CA ARG A 78 -13.67 16.15 -27.53
C ARG A 78 -13.38 17.25 -28.53
N THR A 79 -14.26 17.40 -29.54
CA THR A 79 -14.15 18.49 -30.51
C THR A 79 -14.44 19.83 -29.83
N ASP A 80 -13.52 20.79 -29.95
CA ASP A 80 -13.63 22.15 -29.39
C ASP A 80 -13.89 22.24 -27.87
N ALA A 81 -13.50 21.20 -27.12
CA ALA A 81 -13.64 21.14 -25.67
C ALA A 81 -12.40 20.52 -25.00
N PRO A 82 -12.18 20.76 -23.69
CA PRO A 82 -11.14 20.07 -22.93
C PRO A 82 -11.30 18.55 -22.99
N VAL A 83 -10.19 17.82 -22.79
CA VAL A 83 -10.23 16.37 -22.66
C VAL A 83 -11.10 16.00 -21.46
N ASP A 84 -12.00 15.05 -21.69
CA ASP A 84 -12.94 14.58 -20.68
C ASP A 84 -12.35 13.35 -19.99
N TYR A 85 -11.82 13.53 -18.78
CA TYR A 85 -11.23 12.44 -17.99
C TYR A 85 -12.31 11.77 -17.13
N LEU A 86 -12.88 10.68 -17.65
CA LEU A 86 -14.01 9.99 -17.01
C LEU A 86 -13.60 8.75 -16.21
N CYS A 87 -12.36 8.29 -16.36
CA CYS A 87 -11.85 7.12 -15.67
C CYS A 87 -10.43 7.33 -15.15
N GLY A 88 -10.09 6.57 -14.12
CA GLY A 88 -8.75 6.38 -13.61
C GLY A 88 -8.09 5.09 -14.10
N GLY A 89 -6.84 4.91 -13.68
CA GLY A 89 -6.04 3.72 -13.91
C GLY A 89 -4.77 3.73 -13.09
N SER A 90 -4.04 2.62 -13.13
CA SER A 90 -2.74 2.46 -12.48
C SER A 90 -1.69 2.06 -13.51
N LEU A 91 -0.61 2.81 -13.61
CA LEU A 91 0.55 2.42 -14.40
C LEU A 91 1.20 1.18 -13.75
N ILE A 92 1.15 0.04 -14.44
CA ILE A 92 1.64 -1.26 -13.91
C ILE A 92 2.92 -1.72 -14.62
N THR A 93 3.18 -1.20 -15.82
CA THR A 93 4.49 -1.27 -16.49
C THR A 93 4.72 0.07 -17.20
N TRP A 94 5.91 0.29 -17.76
CA TRP A 94 6.20 1.51 -18.52
C TRP A 94 5.38 1.65 -19.82
N LYS A 95 4.56 0.66 -20.19
CA LYS A 95 3.70 0.70 -21.39
C LYS A 95 2.23 0.38 -21.11
N PHE A 96 1.90 -0.16 -19.94
CA PHE A 96 0.56 -0.66 -19.64
C PHE A 96 -0.05 -0.01 -18.39
N VAL A 97 -1.32 0.37 -18.53
CA VAL A 97 -2.15 0.89 -17.44
C VAL A 97 -3.28 -0.09 -17.14
N LEU A 98 -3.44 -0.48 -15.88
CA LEU A 98 -4.55 -1.28 -15.37
C LEU A 98 -5.75 -0.39 -15.07
N THR A 99 -6.94 -0.80 -15.51
CA THR A 99 -8.19 -0.06 -15.30
C THR A 99 -9.41 -1.01 -15.32
N ALA A 100 -10.61 -0.46 -15.20
CA ALA A 100 -11.86 -1.21 -15.30
C ALA A 100 -12.26 -1.43 -16.77
N ALA A 101 -12.90 -2.55 -17.08
CA ALA A 101 -13.34 -2.82 -18.45
C ALA A 101 -14.45 -1.89 -18.93
N HIS A 102 -15.29 -1.40 -18.02
CA HIS A 102 -16.32 -0.42 -18.36
C HIS A 102 -15.73 0.95 -18.76
N CYS A 103 -14.46 1.24 -18.44
CA CYS A 103 -13.77 2.44 -18.92
C CYS A 103 -13.37 2.38 -20.40
N SER A 104 -13.61 1.24 -21.07
CA SER A 104 -13.24 1.06 -22.48
C SER A 104 -14.08 1.86 -23.48
N ALA A 105 -15.23 2.38 -23.05
CA ALA A 105 -16.08 3.24 -23.87
C ALA A 105 -16.98 4.11 -22.99
N ASP A 106 -17.32 5.30 -23.49
CA ASP A 106 -18.33 6.16 -22.86
C ASP A 106 -19.77 5.69 -23.19
N LEU A 107 -20.77 6.46 -22.74
CA LEU A 107 -22.18 6.15 -22.96
C LEU A 107 -22.60 6.17 -24.44
N ASP A 108 -21.84 6.85 -25.30
CA ASP A 108 -22.04 6.90 -26.74
C ASP A 108 -21.21 5.82 -27.48
N ASN A 109 -20.61 4.90 -26.73
CA ASN A 109 -19.76 3.81 -27.22
C ASN A 109 -18.50 4.31 -27.96
N ILE A 110 -17.99 5.48 -27.56
CA ILE A 110 -16.73 6.04 -28.04
C ILE A 110 -15.61 5.57 -27.09
N PRO A 111 -14.51 4.98 -27.59
CA PRO A 111 -13.37 4.60 -26.74
C PRO A 111 -12.54 5.84 -26.33
N PRO A 112 -11.88 5.81 -25.15
CA PRO A 112 -10.92 6.84 -24.80
C PRO A 112 -9.70 6.75 -25.72
N ASP A 113 -9.01 7.88 -25.90
CA ASP A 113 -7.88 8.00 -26.83
C ASP A 113 -6.57 8.44 -26.16
N THR A 114 -6.61 8.83 -24.88
CA THR A 114 -5.43 9.35 -24.20
C THR A 114 -5.37 8.96 -22.73
N VAL A 115 -4.14 8.82 -22.22
CA VAL A 115 -3.83 8.68 -20.80
C VAL A 115 -2.96 9.85 -20.36
N ARG A 116 -3.27 10.40 -19.18
CA ARG A 116 -2.50 11.46 -18.54
C ARG A 116 -1.93 10.98 -17.20
N LEU A 117 -0.62 11.15 -17.03
CA LEU A 117 0.15 10.75 -15.83
C LEU A 117 0.78 11.97 -15.15
N ALA A 118 1.10 11.86 -13.86
CA ALA A 118 1.77 12.88 -13.04
C ALA A 118 1.08 14.25 -12.99
N ASP A 119 -0.24 14.26 -13.07
CA ASP A 119 -1.05 15.45 -12.87
C ASP A 119 -1.90 15.32 -11.59
N THR A 120 -2.09 16.41 -10.87
CA THR A 120 -2.97 16.51 -9.71
C THR A 120 -4.05 17.59 -9.84
N ASP A 121 -4.11 18.34 -10.93
CA ASP A 121 -5.15 19.30 -11.27
C ASP A 121 -5.42 19.37 -12.80
N LEU A 122 -6.32 18.51 -13.27
CA LEU A 122 -6.68 18.37 -14.70
C LEU A 122 -7.31 19.62 -15.33
N ALA A 123 -7.66 20.65 -14.53
CA ALA A 123 -8.18 21.92 -15.01
C ALA A 123 -7.11 23.03 -15.13
N SER A 124 -5.88 22.75 -14.70
CA SER A 124 -4.76 23.68 -14.69
C SER A 124 -3.57 23.07 -15.43
N THR A 125 -2.59 23.91 -15.76
CA THR A 125 -1.27 23.47 -16.27
C THR A 125 -0.14 23.78 -15.28
N SER A 126 -0.51 24.21 -14.07
CA SER A 126 0.44 24.68 -13.05
C SER A 126 1.36 23.60 -12.49
N ASP A 127 0.92 22.35 -12.53
CA ASP A 127 1.62 21.16 -12.04
C ASP A 127 2.08 20.22 -13.17
N ASP A 128 2.03 20.70 -14.42
CA ASP A 128 2.36 19.93 -15.63
C ASP A 128 3.85 19.72 -15.87
N GLU A 129 4.74 20.22 -15.00
CA GLU A 129 6.20 20.13 -15.18
C GLU A 129 6.67 18.71 -15.54
N PHE A 130 6.00 17.69 -14.98
CA PHE A 130 6.30 16.28 -15.19
C PHE A 130 5.17 15.49 -15.85
N ALA A 131 4.05 16.16 -16.19
CA ALA A 131 2.88 15.49 -16.73
C ALA A 131 3.18 14.91 -18.11
N GLN A 132 2.64 13.72 -18.37
CA GLN A 132 2.76 13.06 -19.67
C GLN A 132 1.37 12.71 -20.19
N GLN A 133 1.05 13.23 -21.38
CA GLN A 133 -0.15 12.93 -22.14
C GLN A 133 0.24 11.96 -23.25
N ILE A 134 -0.25 10.72 -23.19
CA ILE A 134 0.18 9.63 -24.07
C ILE A 134 -1.04 9.04 -24.79
N PRO A 135 -1.00 8.85 -26.13
CA PRO A 135 -2.08 8.19 -26.86
C PRO A 135 -2.26 6.71 -26.48
N ILE A 136 -3.50 6.23 -26.57
CA ILE A 136 -3.85 4.83 -26.33
C ILE A 136 -3.71 4.03 -27.63
N ALA A 137 -2.86 3.01 -27.63
CA ALA A 137 -2.71 2.10 -28.76
C ALA A 137 -3.89 1.13 -28.87
N ARG A 138 -4.30 0.53 -27.73
CA ARG A 138 -5.48 -0.32 -27.63
C ARG A 138 -5.89 -0.56 -26.18
N ILE A 139 -7.14 -0.98 -26.00
CA ILE A 139 -7.70 -1.40 -24.71
C ILE A 139 -8.06 -2.87 -24.80
N ILE A 140 -7.55 -3.67 -23.88
CA ILE A 140 -7.74 -5.10 -23.83
C ILE A 140 -8.61 -5.42 -22.61
N LYS A 141 -9.84 -5.83 -22.86
CA LYS A 141 -10.81 -6.18 -21.82
C LYS A 141 -10.70 -7.67 -21.50
N HIS A 142 -10.97 -8.04 -20.26
CA HIS A 142 -11.11 -9.45 -19.92
C HIS A 142 -12.15 -10.12 -20.85
N PRO A 143 -11.87 -11.29 -21.45
CA PRO A 143 -12.71 -11.88 -22.50
C PRO A 143 -14.13 -12.24 -22.04
N GLN A 144 -14.31 -12.44 -20.72
CA GLN A 144 -15.61 -12.73 -20.11
C GLN A 144 -16.40 -11.47 -19.72
N TYR A 145 -15.81 -10.28 -19.83
CA TYR A 145 -16.50 -9.02 -19.55
C TYR A 145 -17.72 -8.82 -20.46
N ARG A 146 -18.83 -8.36 -19.87
CA ARG A 146 -20.05 -8.00 -20.59
C ARG A 146 -20.60 -6.72 -19.96
N TRP A 147 -20.85 -5.69 -20.76
CA TRP A 147 -21.38 -4.39 -20.29
C TRP A 147 -22.66 -4.51 -19.45
N SER A 148 -23.52 -5.48 -19.76
CA SER A 148 -24.77 -5.71 -19.04
C SER A 148 -24.60 -6.41 -17.68
N ARG A 149 -23.38 -6.76 -17.29
CA ARG A 149 -23.05 -7.50 -16.06
C ARG A 149 -21.96 -6.74 -15.29
N LYS A 150 -21.91 -6.93 -13.97
CA LYS A 150 -20.91 -6.31 -13.09
C LYS A 150 -19.76 -7.26 -12.75
N TYR A 151 -19.41 -8.17 -13.67
CA TYR A 151 -18.37 -9.18 -13.48
C TYR A 151 -17.26 -9.03 -14.50
N TYR A 152 -16.06 -9.51 -14.15
CA TYR A 152 -14.86 -9.43 -14.99
C TYR A 152 -14.54 -8.00 -15.42
N ASP A 153 -14.81 -7.03 -14.55
CA ASP A 153 -14.68 -5.60 -14.85
C ASP A 153 -13.23 -5.14 -14.69
N ILE A 154 -12.38 -5.61 -15.60
CA ILE A 154 -10.94 -5.34 -15.62
C ILE A 154 -10.43 -5.29 -17.07
N ALA A 155 -9.56 -4.31 -17.32
CA ALA A 155 -8.91 -4.09 -18.61
C ALA A 155 -7.47 -3.62 -18.42
N VAL A 156 -6.63 -3.87 -19.42
CA VAL A 156 -5.31 -3.25 -19.55
C VAL A 156 -5.30 -2.35 -20.79
N VAL A 157 -4.71 -1.18 -20.65
CA VAL A 157 -4.54 -0.17 -21.71
C VAL A 157 -3.09 -0.22 -22.16
N GLU A 158 -2.86 -0.52 -23.43
CA GLU A 158 -1.53 -0.42 -24.05
C GLU A 158 -1.34 1.00 -24.57
N LEU A 159 -0.26 1.66 -24.17
CA LEU A 159 0.12 2.99 -24.62
C LEU A 159 0.89 2.92 -25.95
N GLU A 160 0.73 3.93 -26.81
CA GLU A 160 1.49 4.01 -28.07
C GLU A 160 3.01 4.19 -27.84
N GLU A 161 3.36 4.85 -26.73
CA GLU A 161 4.74 5.13 -26.35
C GLU A 161 5.03 4.65 -24.93
N TYR A 162 6.30 4.32 -24.67
CA TYR A 162 6.76 4.06 -23.31
C TYR A 162 6.75 5.34 -22.48
N VAL A 163 6.20 5.25 -21.28
CA VAL A 163 6.22 6.30 -20.27
C VAL A 163 7.66 6.59 -19.87
N LYS A 164 8.02 7.87 -19.81
CA LYS A 164 9.35 8.28 -19.36
C LYS A 164 9.38 8.37 -17.83
N PRO A 165 10.15 7.52 -17.12
CA PRO A 165 10.23 7.57 -15.67
C PRO A 165 10.74 8.93 -15.19
N ASN A 166 10.19 9.42 -14.07
CA ASN A 166 10.66 10.64 -13.42
C ASN A 166 10.34 10.61 -11.91
N LYS A 167 10.68 11.67 -11.18
CA LYS A 167 10.51 11.72 -9.71
C LYS A 167 9.05 11.64 -9.21
N VAL A 168 8.07 11.83 -10.09
CA VAL A 168 6.62 11.76 -9.79
C VAL A 168 5.87 10.74 -10.66
N ILE A 169 6.57 9.91 -11.45
CA ILE A 169 5.98 8.81 -12.21
C ILE A 169 6.70 7.51 -11.88
N CYS A 170 5.94 6.54 -11.36
CA CYS A 170 6.40 5.22 -10.97
C CYS A 170 5.39 4.19 -11.44
N VAL A 171 5.84 2.96 -11.67
CA VAL A 171 4.93 1.82 -11.80
C VAL A 171 4.45 1.40 -10.41
N ALA A 172 3.22 0.90 -10.32
CA ALA A 172 2.72 0.21 -9.14
C ALA A 172 2.87 -1.30 -9.28
N CYS A 173 3.10 -1.97 -8.16
CA CYS A 173 3.07 -3.42 -8.08
C CYS A 173 1.65 -3.93 -7.91
N LEU A 174 1.44 -5.21 -8.16
CA LEU A 174 0.14 -5.84 -7.97
C LEU A 174 0.11 -6.63 -6.66
N TRP A 175 -1.00 -6.51 -5.93
CA TRP A 175 -1.25 -7.35 -4.77
C TRP A 175 -1.47 -8.81 -5.21
N ARG A 176 -0.68 -9.71 -4.64
CA ARG A 176 -0.67 -11.12 -5.05
C ARG A 176 -1.31 -12.07 -4.04
N GLU A 177 -1.53 -11.62 -2.81
CA GLU A 177 -2.14 -12.47 -1.80
C GLU A 177 -3.64 -12.65 -2.06
N PRO A 178 -4.20 -13.83 -1.74
CA PRO A 178 -5.63 -14.08 -1.89
C PRO A 178 -6.45 -13.18 -0.95
N ASN A 179 -5.93 -12.95 0.26
CA ASN A 179 -6.58 -12.14 1.28
C ASN A 179 -6.30 -10.65 1.04
N VAL A 180 -7.33 -9.83 1.23
CA VAL A 180 -7.20 -8.36 1.22
C VAL A 180 -6.35 -7.94 2.43
N PRO A 181 -5.51 -6.89 2.33
CA PRO A 181 -4.82 -6.34 3.47
C PRO A 181 -5.77 -6.01 4.64
N GLY A 182 -5.36 -6.32 5.87
CA GLY A 182 -6.11 -5.96 7.09
C GLY A 182 -6.04 -4.47 7.44
N ASP A 183 -5.03 -3.76 6.91
CA ASP A 183 -4.83 -2.33 7.10
C ASP A 183 -5.77 -1.47 6.25
N LEU A 184 -5.84 -0.17 6.57
CA LEU A 184 -6.50 0.81 5.71
C LEU A 184 -5.80 0.93 4.35
N MET A 185 -6.59 0.93 3.29
CA MET A 185 -6.17 1.09 1.90
C MET A 185 -6.49 2.50 1.41
N ASP A 186 -5.72 3.03 0.47
CA ASP A 186 -6.06 4.27 -0.24
C ASP A 186 -6.86 3.94 -1.49
N ALA A 187 -8.02 4.58 -1.65
CA ALA A 187 -8.65 4.76 -2.94
C ALA A 187 -8.32 6.16 -3.48
N VAL A 188 -8.01 6.25 -4.76
CA VAL A 188 -7.44 7.44 -5.38
C VAL A 188 -8.12 7.70 -6.74
N GLY A 189 -8.50 8.95 -7.01
CA GLY A 189 -9.14 9.30 -8.26
C GLY A 189 -9.53 10.78 -8.40
N PHE A 190 -10.08 11.09 -9.58
CA PHE A 190 -10.60 12.43 -9.95
C PHE A 190 -12.14 12.48 -9.93
N GLY A 191 -12.76 11.53 -9.24
CA GLY A 191 -14.19 11.41 -9.15
C GLY A 191 -14.88 12.58 -8.48
N ALA A 192 -16.21 12.56 -8.55
CA ALA A 192 -17.08 13.51 -7.89
C ALA A 192 -16.92 13.44 -6.36
N LEU A 193 -17.02 14.59 -5.69
CA LEU A 193 -16.88 14.68 -4.23
C LEU A 193 -18.20 14.38 -3.49
N GLY A 194 -19.26 14.03 -4.23
CA GLY A 194 -20.59 13.78 -3.72
C GLY A 194 -21.57 13.33 -4.80
N PHE A 195 -22.71 12.79 -4.38
CA PHE A 195 -23.73 12.30 -5.30
C PHE A 195 -24.29 13.42 -6.20
N GLY A 196 -24.13 13.25 -7.51
CA GLY A 196 -24.58 14.22 -8.51
C GLY A 196 -23.73 15.49 -8.59
N GLU A 197 -22.58 15.51 -7.91
CA GLU A 197 -21.62 16.60 -8.02
C GLU A 197 -20.77 16.49 -9.30
N ARG A 198 -20.10 17.60 -9.65
CA ARG A 198 -19.14 17.59 -10.75
C ARG A 198 -17.90 16.79 -10.36
N LEU A 199 -17.26 16.18 -11.36
CA LEU A 199 -15.94 15.58 -11.21
C LEU A 199 -14.96 16.60 -10.61
N SER A 200 -14.11 16.13 -9.70
CA SER A 200 -13.06 16.96 -9.13
C SER A 200 -11.97 17.18 -10.17
N SER A 201 -11.60 18.44 -10.42
CA SER A 201 -10.42 18.70 -11.25
C SER A 201 -9.13 18.25 -10.55
N THR A 202 -9.14 18.21 -9.22
CA THR A 202 -7.97 17.86 -8.42
C THR A 202 -8.00 16.42 -7.93
N LEU A 203 -6.83 15.77 -7.88
CA LEU A 203 -6.71 14.38 -7.44
C LEU A 203 -7.09 14.25 -5.96
N GLN A 204 -7.98 13.32 -5.64
CA GLN A 204 -8.40 13.01 -4.28
C GLN A 204 -7.91 11.65 -3.83
N LYS A 205 -7.81 11.49 -2.50
CA LYS A 205 -7.59 10.22 -1.82
C LYS A 205 -8.54 10.05 -0.64
N ILE A 206 -8.86 8.81 -0.34
CA ILE A 206 -9.60 8.43 0.87
C ILE A 206 -9.08 7.10 1.42
N LYS A 207 -9.07 6.98 2.76
CA LYS A 207 -8.72 5.74 3.44
C LYS A 207 -9.96 4.88 3.63
N LEU A 208 -9.89 3.65 3.15
CA LEU A 208 -10.97 2.67 3.20
C LEU A 208 -10.52 1.40 3.91
N GLN A 209 -11.48 0.74 4.55
CA GLN A 209 -11.29 -0.58 5.14
C GLN A 209 -12.01 -1.63 4.29
N ALA A 210 -11.40 -2.80 4.15
CA ALA A 210 -12.06 -3.95 3.55
C ALA A 210 -13.30 -4.35 4.37
N LEU A 211 -14.39 -4.69 3.69
CA LEU A 211 -15.59 -5.24 4.31
C LEU A 211 -15.61 -6.76 4.16
N ASP A 212 -16.10 -7.42 5.20
CA ASP A 212 -16.49 -8.83 5.13
C ASP A 212 -17.52 -9.05 4.01
N GLU A 213 -17.35 -10.13 3.26
CA GLU A 213 -18.16 -10.46 2.08
C GLU A 213 -19.65 -10.59 2.43
N THR A 214 -19.98 -11.16 3.59
CA THR A 214 -21.37 -11.32 4.02
C THR A 214 -22.02 -9.99 4.37
N ILE A 215 -21.24 -9.06 4.93
CA ILE A 215 -21.68 -7.69 5.21
C ILE A 215 -21.84 -6.93 3.90
N CYS A 216 -20.87 -7.04 2.99
CA CYS A 216 -20.95 -6.38 1.71
C CYS A 216 -22.17 -6.83 0.89
N ALA A 217 -22.38 -8.14 0.75
CA ALA A 217 -23.51 -8.68 0.01
C ALA A 217 -24.87 -8.20 0.53
N LYS A 218 -24.96 -7.90 1.84
CA LYS A 218 -26.17 -7.31 2.46
C LYS A 218 -26.32 -5.81 2.21
N ARG A 219 -25.22 -5.07 2.07
CA ARG A 219 -25.23 -3.62 1.81
C ARG A 219 -25.53 -3.32 0.34
N LEU A 220 -25.13 -4.20 -0.58
CA LEU A 220 -25.35 -3.99 -2.01
C LEU A 220 -26.85 -4.09 -2.37
N PRO A 221 -27.36 -3.18 -3.22
CA PRO A 221 -28.73 -3.27 -3.70
C PRO A 221 -28.95 -4.57 -4.49
N ALA A 222 -30.19 -5.07 -4.48
CA ALA A 222 -30.56 -6.31 -5.16
C ALA A 222 -30.52 -6.15 -6.70
N MET A 223 -29.32 -6.22 -7.28
CA MET A 223 -29.07 -6.05 -8.70
C MET A 223 -29.19 -7.38 -9.47
N ARG A 224 -30.30 -8.11 -9.32
CA ARG A 224 -30.45 -9.49 -9.86
C ARG A 224 -30.17 -9.63 -11.36
N ARG A 225 -30.39 -8.57 -12.14
CA ARG A 225 -30.11 -8.56 -13.58
C ARG A 225 -28.63 -8.36 -13.89
N GLU A 226 -27.94 -7.52 -13.14
CA GLU A 226 -26.55 -7.16 -13.42
C GLU A 226 -25.57 -8.09 -12.66
N MET A 227 -26.00 -8.61 -11.51
CA MET A 227 -25.30 -9.54 -10.63
C MET A 227 -26.14 -10.80 -10.35
N PRO A 228 -26.38 -11.66 -11.36
CA PRO A 228 -27.18 -12.88 -11.19
C PRO A 228 -26.56 -13.89 -10.22
N GLU A 229 -25.24 -13.89 -10.04
CA GLU A 229 -24.50 -14.76 -9.12
C GLU A 229 -24.29 -14.09 -7.75
N GLY A 230 -24.78 -12.87 -7.54
CA GLY A 230 -24.48 -12.07 -6.35
C GLY A 230 -23.03 -11.55 -6.36
N LEU A 231 -22.52 -11.21 -5.17
CA LEU A 231 -21.11 -10.86 -4.97
C LEU A 231 -20.26 -12.12 -5.15
N ARG A 232 -19.19 -12.02 -5.95
CA ARG A 232 -18.26 -13.12 -6.24
C ARG A 232 -16.91 -12.90 -5.57
N ASP A 233 -16.14 -13.97 -5.42
CA ASP A 233 -14.82 -13.97 -4.78
C ASP A 233 -13.78 -13.13 -5.55
N ASP A 234 -13.99 -12.93 -6.85
CA ASP A 234 -13.20 -12.04 -7.71
C ASP A 234 -13.54 -10.55 -7.54
N GLN A 235 -14.39 -10.24 -6.56
CA GLN A 235 -14.75 -8.90 -6.13
C GLN A 235 -14.42 -8.73 -4.66
N LEU A 236 -14.18 -7.50 -4.25
CA LEU A 236 -14.04 -7.12 -2.85
C LEU A 236 -14.77 -5.81 -2.62
N CYS A 237 -15.12 -5.57 -1.36
CA CYS A 237 -15.76 -4.33 -0.98
C CYS A 237 -14.90 -3.56 0.00
N ALA A 238 -14.87 -2.25 -0.16
CA ALA A 238 -14.26 -1.36 0.79
C ALA A 238 -15.28 -0.31 1.22
N HIS A 239 -14.97 0.40 2.31
CA HIS A 239 -15.88 1.37 2.91
C HIS A 239 -15.10 2.31 3.84
N SER A 240 -15.62 3.53 4.03
CA SER A 240 -15.30 4.34 5.20
C SER A 240 -16.56 4.82 5.92
N ALA A 241 -16.41 5.17 7.20
CA ALA A 241 -17.49 5.73 8.02
C ALA A 241 -18.09 7.03 7.45
N THR A 242 -17.35 7.71 6.57
CA THR A 242 -17.77 8.96 5.92
C THR A 242 -18.19 8.67 4.49
N MET A 243 -17.25 8.61 3.55
CA MET A 243 -17.52 8.47 2.12
C MET A 243 -16.67 7.33 1.50
N ASP A 244 -16.97 6.93 0.29
CA ASP A 244 -16.22 5.92 -0.48
C ASP A 244 -15.87 6.52 -1.86
N THR A 245 -15.39 5.70 -2.79
CA THR A 245 -15.20 6.09 -4.19
C THR A 245 -16.49 6.48 -4.88
N CYS A 246 -16.37 7.41 -5.81
CA CYS A 246 -17.46 8.06 -6.46
C CYS A 246 -17.41 8.00 -7.99
N GLU A 247 -18.47 8.52 -8.62
CA GLU A 247 -18.53 8.66 -10.08
C GLU A 247 -17.26 9.36 -10.59
N GLY A 248 -16.55 8.75 -11.55
CA GLY A 248 -15.27 9.24 -12.08
C GLY A 248 -14.00 8.74 -11.37
N ASP A 249 -14.12 8.01 -10.25
CA ASP A 249 -13.00 7.22 -9.70
C ASP A 249 -12.87 5.84 -10.38
N SER A 250 -13.85 5.48 -11.21
CA SER A 250 -13.92 4.26 -12.01
C SER A 250 -12.59 3.89 -12.66
N GLY A 251 -12.13 2.66 -12.47
CA GLY A 251 -10.85 2.18 -12.98
C GLY A 251 -9.62 2.61 -12.17
N GLY A 252 -9.77 3.54 -11.22
CA GLY A 252 -8.71 3.95 -10.31
C GLY A 252 -8.28 2.86 -9.32
N PRO A 253 -7.13 3.03 -8.66
CA PRO A 253 -6.62 2.06 -7.71
C PRO A 253 -7.31 2.11 -6.35
N LEU A 254 -7.55 0.91 -5.80
CA LEU A 254 -7.53 0.67 -4.36
C LEU A 254 -6.19 0.02 -4.02
N GLN A 255 -5.42 0.64 -3.14
CA GLN A 255 -4.04 0.25 -2.94
C GLN A 255 -3.57 0.27 -1.49
N THR A 256 -2.45 -0.41 -1.25
CA THR A 256 -1.74 -0.35 0.03
C THR A 256 -0.24 -0.17 -0.23
N ASP A 257 0.44 0.53 0.67
CA ASP A 257 1.88 0.72 0.59
C ASP A 257 2.61 -0.36 1.41
N ARG A 258 3.68 -0.93 0.85
CA ARG A 258 4.60 -1.84 1.56
C ARG A 258 6.01 -1.33 1.46
N THR A 259 6.79 -1.56 2.51
CA THR A 259 8.19 -1.11 2.59
C THR A 259 9.10 -2.33 2.65
N ASP A 260 10.12 -2.35 1.81
CA ASP A 260 11.13 -3.42 1.82
C ASP A 260 12.15 -3.26 2.96
N LEU A 261 13.06 -4.24 3.08
CA LEU A 261 14.12 -4.23 4.09
C LEU A 261 15.13 -3.08 3.92
N LEU A 262 15.18 -2.45 2.76
CA LEU A 262 16.04 -1.30 2.45
C LEU A 262 15.33 0.05 2.69
N GLY A 263 14.07 0.02 3.12
CA GLY A 263 13.27 1.20 3.40
C GLY A 263 12.65 1.84 2.16
N LYS A 264 12.65 1.17 1.00
CA LYS A 264 11.93 1.65 -0.20
C LYS A 264 10.46 1.22 -0.09
N THR A 265 9.56 2.18 -0.32
CA THR A 265 8.11 1.96 -0.26
C THR A 265 7.55 1.85 -1.66
N TYR A 266 6.69 0.86 -1.87
CA TYR A 266 6.04 0.55 -3.15
C TYR A 266 4.54 0.48 -2.92
N ALA A 267 3.78 0.96 -3.90
CA ALA A 267 2.35 0.81 -3.93
C ALA A 267 1.98 -0.57 -4.51
N LEU A 268 1.03 -1.25 -3.87
CA LEU A 268 0.45 -2.50 -4.33
C LEU A 268 -1.04 -2.27 -4.63
N ILE A 269 -1.43 -2.47 -5.89
CA ILE A 269 -2.82 -2.37 -6.32
C ILE A 269 -3.55 -3.63 -5.88
N VAL A 270 -4.48 -3.44 -4.94
CA VAL A 270 -5.31 -4.49 -4.33
C VAL A 270 -6.58 -4.70 -5.14
N GLY A 271 -7.18 -3.60 -5.60
CA GLY A 271 -8.42 -3.60 -6.34
C GLY A 271 -8.48 -2.49 -7.38
N VAL A 272 -9.39 -2.67 -8.34
CA VAL A 272 -9.74 -1.66 -9.35
C VAL A 272 -11.17 -1.20 -9.09
N VAL A 273 -11.40 0.12 -8.98
CA VAL A 273 -12.74 0.69 -8.74
C VAL A 273 -13.69 0.25 -9.87
N ALA A 274 -14.77 -0.46 -9.52
CA ALA A 274 -15.72 -0.99 -10.51
C ALA A 274 -17.09 -0.30 -10.43
N PHE A 275 -17.78 -0.41 -9.29
CA PHE A 275 -19.09 0.20 -9.07
C PHE A 275 -19.33 0.37 -7.56
N GLY A 276 -20.44 0.98 -7.16
CA GLY A 276 -20.75 1.11 -5.74
C GLY A 276 -22.17 1.58 -5.48
N THR A 277 -22.47 1.78 -4.20
CA THR A 277 -23.66 2.51 -3.77
C THR A 277 -23.51 4.01 -4.04
N PRO A 278 -24.61 4.79 -4.09
CA PRO A 278 -24.53 6.25 -4.26
C PRO A 278 -23.54 6.92 -3.29
N CYS A 279 -22.79 7.89 -3.81
CA CYS A 279 -21.83 8.76 -3.12
C CYS A 279 -22.42 9.56 -1.95
N THR A 280 -22.64 8.89 -0.84
CA THR A 280 -23.32 9.41 0.34
C THR A 280 -22.69 8.82 1.59
N ASN A 281 -23.05 9.36 2.76
CA ASN A 281 -22.43 8.89 3.99
C ASN A 281 -22.65 7.39 4.23
N GLY A 282 -21.57 6.64 4.42
CA GLY A 282 -21.61 5.19 4.60
C GLY A 282 -21.69 4.38 3.29
N SER A 283 -21.34 4.99 2.16
CA SER A 283 -21.22 4.29 0.89
C SER A 283 -20.28 3.08 0.96
N THR A 284 -20.54 2.12 0.10
CA THR A 284 -19.75 0.89 -0.10
C THR A 284 -19.44 0.75 -1.58
N GLY A 285 -18.15 0.76 -1.90
CA GLY A 285 -17.57 0.54 -3.20
C GLY A 285 -17.27 -0.94 -3.39
N VAL A 286 -17.49 -1.41 -4.60
CA VAL A 286 -17.10 -2.74 -5.08
C VAL A 286 -15.96 -2.57 -6.06
N TYR A 287 -14.93 -3.36 -5.84
CA TYR A 287 -13.69 -3.33 -6.57
C TYR A 287 -13.46 -4.70 -7.19
N THR A 288 -12.93 -4.73 -8.41
CA THR A 288 -12.41 -5.97 -8.99
C THR A 288 -11.14 -6.37 -8.24
N ARG A 289 -11.09 -7.59 -7.71
CA ARG A 289 -9.94 -8.09 -6.92
C ARG A 289 -8.77 -8.40 -7.86
N VAL A 290 -7.69 -7.64 -7.78
CA VAL A 290 -6.53 -7.80 -8.70
C VAL A 290 -5.91 -9.19 -8.62
N SER A 291 -5.79 -9.76 -7.41
CA SER A 291 -5.17 -11.08 -7.23
C SER A 291 -5.89 -12.22 -7.94
N SER A 292 -7.18 -12.05 -8.29
CA SER A 292 -7.94 -13.02 -9.08
C SER A 292 -7.64 -13.01 -10.58
N TYR A 293 -6.91 -12.01 -11.07
CA TYR A 293 -6.70 -11.77 -12.50
C TYR A 293 -5.22 -11.72 -12.91
N LEU A 294 -4.29 -12.06 -12.02
CA LEU A 294 -2.85 -11.91 -12.26
C LEU A 294 -2.38 -12.65 -13.52
N ASP A 295 -2.76 -13.92 -13.67
CA ASP A 295 -2.37 -14.73 -14.82
C ASP A 295 -2.81 -14.08 -16.15
N TRP A 296 -4.04 -13.57 -16.19
CA TRP A 296 -4.56 -12.87 -17.35
C TRP A 296 -3.83 -11.54 -17.59
N ILE A 297 -3.56 -10.75 -16.54
CA ILE A 297 -2.83 -9.49 -16.68
C ILE A 297 -1.43 -9.76 -17.25
N GLU A 298 -0.69 -10.71 -16.68
CA GLU A 298 0.66 -11.09 -17.13
C GLU A 298 0.68 -11.62 -18.57
N GLU A 299 -0.34 -12.40 -18.97
CA GLU A 299 -0.50 -12.86 -20.35
C GLU A 299 -0.66 -11.70 -21.34
N GLU A 300 -1.48 -10.69 -20.99
CA GLU A 300 -1.75 -9.56 -21.88
C GLU A 300 -0.57 -8.59 -21.98
N VAL A 301 0.13 -8.32 -20.87
CA VAL A 301 1.30 -7.42 -20.86
C VAL A 301 2.57 -8.09 -21.36
N LYS A 302 2.61 -9.43 -21.39
CA LYS A 302 3.77 -10.26 -21.83
C LYS A 302 5.05 -10.01 -21.01
N GLU A 303 4.87 -9.62 -19.77
CA GLU A 303 5.92 -9.30 -18.79
C GLU A 303 5.52 -9.92 -17.46
N SER A 304 6.49 -10.34 -16.66
CA SER A 304 6.19 -10.82 -15.30
C SER A 304 6.00 -9.62 -14.39
N LEU A 305 4.91 -9.64 -13.63
CA LEU A 305 4.57 -8.68 -12.59
C LEU A 305 4.79 -9.30 -11.21
N SER A 306 5.88 -10.08 -11.07
CA SER A 306 6.30 -10.57 -9.76
C SER A 306 6.74 -9.39 -8.88
N PRO A 307 6.66 -9.51 -7.54
CA PRO A 307 7.11 -8.45 -6.66
C PRO A 307 8.58 -8.07 -6.92
N GLU A 308 9.43 -9.05 -7.21
CA GLU A 308 10.85 -8.85 -7.49
C GLU A 308 11.04 -8.00 -8.77
N VAL A 309 10.37 -8.37 -9.86
CA VAL A 309 10.47 -7.64 -11.14
C VAL A 309 9.93 -6.22 -10.98
N CYS A 310 8.77 -6.06 -10.35
CA CYS A 310 8.18 -4.74 -10.13
C CYS A 310 9.09 -3.84 -9.29
N ILE A 311 9.69 -4.38 -8.23
CA ILE A 311 10.57 -3.63 -7.32
C ILE A 311 11.87 -3.20 -8.02
N GLU A 312 12.44 -4.07 -8.86
CA GLU A 312 13.64 -3.78 -9.65
C GLU A 312 13.39 -2.73 -10.75
N GLU A 313 12.23 -2.80 -11.41
CA GLU A 313 11.84 -1.84 -12.46
C GLU A 313 11.33 -0.50 -11.92
N ASP A 314 10.97 -0.44 -10.64
CA ASP A 314 10.54 0.81 -10.00
C ASP A 314 11.72 1.77 -9.83
N TYR A 315 11.85 2.70 -10.78
CA TYR A 315 12.82 3.81 -10.77
C TYR A 315 12.61 4.80 -9.62
N CYS A 316 11.56 4.65 -8.82
CA CYS A 316 11.28 5.54 -7.72
C CYS A 316 12.11 5.20 -6.50
N ASN A 317 13.32 5.75 -6.48
CA ASN A 317 14.04 6.00 -5.25
C ASN A 317 13.21 6.98 -4.39
N ARG A 318 12.21 6.46 -3.66
CA ARG A 318 11.60 7.13 -2.51
C ARG A 318 12.63 7.18 -1.38
N LYS A 319 13.78 7.82 -1.59
CA LYS A 319 14.46 8.43 -0.46
C LYS A 319 13.53 9.56 -0.04
N MET A 320 12.67 9.30 0.95
CA MET A 320 12.01 10.36 1.70
C MET A 320 13.06 11.45 1.94
N ASN A 321 12.85 12.61 1.33
CA ASN A 321 13.79 13.71 1.45
C ASN A 321 13.93 14.04 2.94
N PRO A 322 15.10 13.85 3.59
CA PRO A 322 15.27 14.09 5.03
C PRO A 322 15.13 15.57 5.43
N SER A 323 14.83 16.43 4.46
CA SER A 323 14.80 17.89 4.60
C SER A 323 13.58 18.43 5.34
N VAL A 324 12.58 17.59 5.69
CA VAL A 324 11.61 18.00 6.71
C VAL A 324 12.34 17.88 8.05
N HIS A 325 12.73 19.01 8.65
CA HIS A 325 13.16 19.10 10.05
C HIS A 325 11.96 18.83 11.00
N GLY A 326 11.27 17.71 10.81
CA GLY A 326 10.57 17.03 11.87
C GLY A 326 11.59 16.12 12.54
N LYS A 327 11.52 15.98 13.86
CA LYS A 327 12.11 14.79 14.49
C LYS A 327 11.37 13.59 13.92
N VAL A 328 11.93 13.00 12.87
CA VAL A 328 11.60 11.63 12.49
C VAL A 328 12.24 10.79 13.59
N ASP A 329 11.44 10.39 14.57
CA ASP A 329 11.85 9.26 15.40
C ASP A 329 12.10 8.11 14.42
N LYS A 330 13.31 7.53 14.42
CA LYS A 330 13.60 6.35 13.62
C LYS A 330 12.71 5.20 14.11
N ILE A 331 11.54 5.05 13.52
CA ILE A 331 10.61 3.96 13.86
C ILE A 331 11.18 2.60 13.43
N TRP A 332 12.13 2.59 12.49
CA TRP A 332 12.72 1.39 11.85
C TRP A 332 13.74 0.59 12.68
N GLU A 333 14.04 0.99 13.92
CA GLU A 333 15.04 0.31 14.77
C GLU A 333 14.44 -0.75 15.72
N ARG A 334 13.14 -1.08 15.65
CA ARG A 334 12.52 -1.97 16.65
C ARG A 334 12.52 -3.46 16.33
N SER A 335 12.52 -3.87 15.06
CA SER A 335 12.38 -5.29 14.68
C SER A 335 13.59 -5.87 13.94
N ARG A 336 14.52 -5.03 13.47
CA ARG A 336 15.78 -5.52 12.87
C ARG A 336 16.73 -5.91 13.98
N VAL A 337 17.35 -7.08 13.83
CA VAL A 337 18.45 -7.53 14.69
C VAL A 337 19.69 -7.87 13.87
N GLY A 338 20.87 -7.75 14.47
CA GLY A 338 22.12 -8.29 13.96
C GLY A 338 22.36 -9.71 14.46
N LEU A 339 22.88 -10.56 13.57
CA LEU A 339 23.29 -11.92 13.88
C LEU A 339 24.80 -11.95 14.06
N LEU A 340 25.24 -12.49 15.20
CA LEU A 340 26.64 -12.51 15.61
C LEU A 340 27.08 -13.94 15.91
N TRP A 341 28.33 -14.26 15.60
CA TRP A 341 28.95 -15.56 15.85
C TRP A 341 29.70 -15.60 17.17
N GLN A 342 30.14 -14.43 17.66
CA GLN A 342 30.86 -14.28 18.92
C GLN A 342 30.24 -13.14 19.74
N GLU A 343 30.30 -13.28 21.07
CA GLU A 343 29.68 -12.32 22.01
C GLU A 343 30.29 -10.90 21.96
N TYR A 344 31.53 -10.79 21.49
CA TYR A 344 32.28 -9.53 21.39
C TYR A 344 32.21 -8.87 20.00
N GLU A 345 31.53 -9.47 19.02
CA GLU A 345 31.33 -8.84 17.72
C GLU A 345 30.39 -7.63 17.84
N THR A 346 30.78 -6.51 17.24
CA THR A 346 30.01 -5.25 17.27
C THR A 346 29.40 -4.90 15.91
N ASP A 347 29.82 -5.60 14.85
CA ASP A 347 29.29 -5.43 13.51
C ASP A 347 27.97 -6.21 13.34
N ILE A 348 26.89 -5.55 13.70
CA ILE A 348 25.51 -6.05 13.55
C ILE A 348 24.97 -5.93 12.11
N HIS A 349 25.80 -5.51 11.16
CA HIS A 349 25.40 -5.29 9.76
C HIS A 349 25.89 -6.38 8.81
N GLN A 350 26.83 -7.22 9.25
CA GLN A 350 27.31 -8.35 8.45
C GLN A 350 26.20 -9.34 8.07
N CYS A 351 25.33 -9.69 9.03
CA CYS A 351 24.14 -10.50 8.78
C CYS A 351 22.99 -9.98 9.64
N GLY A 352 21.85 -9.74 8.99
CA GLY A 352 20.64 -9.24 9.64
C GLY A 352 19.59 -10.32 9.81
N GLY A 353 18.72 -10.14 10.79
CA GLY A 353 17.50 -10.90 10.96
C GLY A 353 16.32 -9.97 11.25
N LEU A 354 15.11 -10.47 11.00
CA LEU A 354 13.86 -9.83 11.34
C LEU A 354 13.28 -10.57 12.55
N LEU A 355 13.09 -9.86 13.67
CA LEU A 355 12.35 -10.36 14.82
C LEU A 355 10.87 -10.46 14.44
N VAL A 356 10.38 -11.69 14.30
CA VAL A 356 8.97 -11.97 13.92
C VAL A 356 8.12 -12.40 15.12
N ASP A 357 8.76 -12.73 16.23
CA ASP A 357 8.15 -13.00 17.53
C ASP A 357 9.20 -12.76 18.63
N TYR A 358 8.81 -12.71 19.91
CA TYR A 358 9.69 -12.56 21.07
C TYR A 358 10.84 -13.58 21.13
N GLN A 359 10.68 -14.74 20.49
CA GLN A 359 11.67 -15.82 20.50
C GLN A 359 12.16 -16.22 19.11
N PHE A 360 11.64 -15.59 18.05
CA PHE A 360 11.89 -16.03 16.68
C PHE A 360 12.42 -14.91 15.81
N VAL A 361 13.52 -15.21 15.13
CA VAL A 361 14.16 -14.33 14.15
C VAL A 361 14.21 -15.06 12.81
N ILE A 362 13.69 -14.44 11.75
CA ILE A 362 13.86 -14.92 10.38
C ILE A 362 15.09 -14.26 9.76
N THR A 363 15.89 -15.04 9.04
CA THR A 363 17.05 -14.54 8.30
C THR A 363 17.23 -15.33 7.02
N SER A 364 18.11 -14.85 6.13
CA SER A 364 18.48 -15.59 4.93
C SER A 364 19.23 -16.88 5.28
N ALA A 365 18.98 -17.96 4.53
CA ALA A 365 19.73 -19.21 4.67
C ALA A 365 21.25 -18.98 4.58
N SER A 366 21.68 -18.05 3.73
CA SER A 366 23.09 -17.69 3.58
C SER A 366 23.76 -17.19 4.86
N CYS A 367 23.02 -16.54 5.75
CA CYS A 367 23.52 -16.06 7.04
C CYS A 367 23.67 -17.17 8.09
N VAL A 368 23.04 -18.32 7.89
CA VAL A 368 23.10 -19.45 8.84
C VAL A 368 23.92 -20.63 8.32
N THR A 369 24.11 -20.73 7.00
CA THR A 369 24.96 -21.74 6.34
C THR A 369 26.30 -21.17 5.89
N SER A 370 26.68 -19.99 6.39
CA SER A 370 27.96 -19.35 6.05
C SER A 370 29.16 -20.22 6.49
N SER A 371 30.36 -19.93 5.95
CA SER A 371 31.58 -20.60 6.39
C SER A 371 31.92 -20.37 7.87
N LYS A 372 31.29 -19.39 8.53
CA LYS A 372 31.40 -19.15 9.97
C LYS A 372 30.53 -20.10 10.81
N GLY A 373 29.70 -20.92 10.18
CA GLY A 373 28.67 -21.74 10.83
C GLY A 373 27.39 -20.96 11.14
N PRO A 374 26.48 -21.49 11.97
CA PRO A 374 25.31 -20.75 12.41
C PRO A 374 25.68 -19.65 13.43
N PRO A 375 24.98 -18.50 13.40
CA PRO A 375 25.16 -17.46 14.39
C PRO A 375 24.77 -17.98 15.78
N ARG A 376 25.35 -17.37 16.83
CA ARG A 376 25.14 -17.75 18.22
C ARG A 376 24.43 -16.69 19.04
N TYR A 377 24.42 -15.44 18.56
CA TYR A 377 23.84 -14.33 19.30
C TYR A 377 23.05 -13.38 18.38
N VAL A 378 22.12 -12.67 19.01
CA VAL A 378 21.30 -11.62 18.42
C VAL A 378 21.53 -10.33 19.19
N ALA A 379 21.69 -9.20 18.47
CA ALA A 379 21.82 -7.87 19.07
C ALA A 379 20.96 -6.84 18.33
N LEU A 380 20.46 -5.83 19.04
CA LEU A 380 19.64 -4.74 18.46
C LEU A 380 20.49 -3.55 18.03
N SER A 381 21.62 -3.32 18.69
CA SER A 381 22.62 -2.31 18.32
C SER A 381 24.02 -2.82 18.64
N SER A 382 25.07 -2.15 18.13
CA SER A 382 26.46 -2.52 18.46
C SER A 382 26.75 -2.49 19.96
N ASP A 383 26.02 -1.67 20.71
CA ASP A 383 26.19 -1.46 22.15
C ASP A 383 25.07 -2.10 23.00
N SER A 384 24.11 -2.82 22.40
CA SER A 384 23.05 -3.50 23.16
C SER A 384 23.57 -4.76 23.87
N ASP A 385 22.81 -5.24 24.86
CA ASP A 385 22.92 -6.61 25.33
C ASP A 385 22.63 -7.62 24.20
N ARG A 386 23.02 -8.87 24.42
CA ARG A 386 22.96 -9.93 23.40
C ARG A 386 22.09 -11.08 23.90
N ALA A 387 21.20 -11.55 23.04
CA ALA A 387 20.42 -12.76 23.29
C ALA A 387 21.11 -13.95 22.63
N ALA A 388 21.28 -15.05 23.37
CA ALA A 388 21.81 -16.30 22.81
C ALA A 388 20.76 -16.97 21.93
N ILE A 389 21.21 -17.50 20.78
CA ILE A 389 20.39 -18.30 19.87
C ILE A 389 20.38 -19.74 20.38
N GLU A 390 19.20 -20.25 20.73
CA GLU A 390 19.05 -21.62 21.22
C GLU A 390 19.13 -22.65 20.11
N SER A 391 18.47 -22.39 18.98
CA SER A 391 18.47 -23.29 17.83
C SER A 391 18.36 -22.51 16.53
N VAL A 392 18.86 -23.13 15.45
CA VAL A 392 18.76 -22.61 14.08
C VAL A 392 18.18 -23.70 13.22
N THR A 393 17.06 -23.41 12.57
CA THR A 393 16.41 -24.32 11.61
C THR A 393 16.58 -23.73 10.22
N VAL A 394 17.04 -24.55 9.27
CA VAL A 394 17.21 -24.17 7.87
C VAL A 394 16.22 -25.01 7.06
N HIS A 395 15.38 -24.33 6.27
CA HIS A 395 14.47 -24.97 5.34
C HIS A 395 15.12 -25.14 3.97
#